data_AF-A0AAD9TEE7-F1
#
_entry.id   AF-A0AAD9TEE7-F1
#
_cell.length_a   1.000
_cell.length_b   1.000
_cell.length_c   1.000
_cell.angle_alpha   90.00
_cell.angle_beta   90.00
_cell.angle_gamma   90.00
#
_symmetry.space_group_name_H-M   'P 1'
#
loop_
_entity.id
_entity.type
_entity.pdbx_description
1 polymer ?
#
loop_
_entity_poly.entity_id
_entity_poly.type
_entity_poly.pdbx_seq_one_letter_code
_entity_poly.pdbx_strand_id
1 'polypeptide(L)'
;MHIKVLNHWSNKSFDMLIQLLNEVLLDGKNMPTSYYKAKKILRDLGLGYEAIHVCRHDCILFWKEHADKDKCPICDEPRYKNTNGKGKLIPQKVLCHFPLKP
;
A
#
# COMPACT_ATOMS: atom_id res chain seq x y z
N MET A 1 -9.91 6.04 -3.83
CA MET A 1 -9.51 5.72 -2.43
C MET A 1 -8.99 6.91 -1.62
N HIS A 2 -8.78 8.09 -2.24
CA HIS A 2 -8.18 9.24 -1.58
C HIS A 2 -9.00 9.77 -0.38
N ILE A 3 -10.33 9.93 -0.54
CA ILE A 3 -11.24 10.37 0.52
C ILE A 3 -11.13 9.50 1.78
N LYS A 4 -11.08 8.17 1.62
CA LYS A 4 -10.90 7.23 2.73
C LYS A 4 -9.61 7.51 3.51
N VAL A 5 -8.50 7.78 2.79
CA VAL A 5 -7.19 8.02 3.40
C VAL A 5 -7.17 9.37 4.11
N LEU A 6 -7.64 10.43 3.44
CA LEU A 6 -7.72 11.79 4.01
C LEU A 6 -8.56 11.84 5.29
N ASN A 7 -9.63 11.05 5.34
CA ASN A 7 -10.55 11.02 6.47
C ASN A 7 -10.33 9.84 7.42
N HIS A 8 -9.23 9.10 7.25
CA HIS A 8 -8.87 7.95 8.11
C HIS A 8 -9.97 6.91 8.29
N TRP A 9 -10.81 6.70 7.27
CA TRP A 9 -11.91 5.75 7.38
C TRP A 9 -11.38 4.32 7.53
N SER A 10 -12.01 3.57 8.42
CA SER A 10 -11.77 2.14 8.55
C SER A 10 -12.20 1.42 7.27
N ASN A 11 -11.62 0.25 7.01
CA ASN A 11 -12.04 -0.56 5.86
C ASN A 11 -13.52 -0.95 5.99
N LYS A 12 -13.98 -1.30 7.21
CA LYS A 12 -15.39 -1.63 7.47
C LYS A 12 -16.34 -0.48 7.11
N SER A 13 -16.04 0.74 7.55
CA SER A 13 -16.88 1.92 7.25
C SER A 13 -16.93 2.21 5.75
N PHE A 14 -15.78 2.07 5.06
CA PHE A 14 -15.72 2.23 3.61
C PHE A 14 -16.52 1.16 2.86
N ASP A 15 -16.44 -0.10 3.32
CA ASP A 15 -17.19 -1.22 2.74
C ASP A 15 -18.71 -0.99 2.86
N MET A 16 -19.17 -0.55 4.05
CA MET A 16 -20.59 -0.19 4.26
C MET A 16 -21.05 0.93 3.34
N LEU A 17 -20.23 1.97 3.16
CA LEU A 17 -20.58 3.06 2.25
C LEU A 17 -20.70 2.57 0.81
N ILE A 18 -19.75 1.78 0.32
CA ILE A 18 -19.84 1.30 -1.07
C ILE A 18 -21.05 0.38 -1.26
N GLN A 19 -21.37 -0.46 -0.28
CA GLN A 19 -22.57 -1.30 -0.35
C GLN A 19 -23.83 -0.45 -0.46
N LEU A 20 -23.98 0.58 0.39
CA LEU A 20 -25.09 1.53 0.31
C LEU A 20 -25.17 2.24 -1.05
N LEU A 21 -24.03 2.73 -1.57
CA LEU A 21 -23.99 3.38 -2.88
C LEU A 21 -24.35 2.41 -4.01
N ASN A 22 -23.93 1.15 -3.92
CA ASN A 22 -24.26 0.12 -4.90
C ASN A 22 -25.76 -0.18 -4.91
N GLU A 23 -26.40 -0.26 -3.75
CA GLU A 23 -27.84 -0.48 -3.60
C GLU A 23 -28.66 0.70 -4.15
N VAL A 24 -28.25 1.94 -3.84
CA VAL A 24 -29.02 3.14 -4.19
C VAL A 24 -28.80 3.61 -5.63
N LEU A 25 -27.57 3.49 -6.15
CA LEU A 25 -27.21 4.10 -7.44
C LEU A 25 -27.20 3.12 -8.61
N LEU A 26 -27.01 1.83 -8.34
CA LEU A 26 -26.72 0.83 -9.39
C LEU A 26 -27.59 -0.42 -9.30
N ASP A 27 -28.64 -0.41 -8.46
CA ASP A 27 -29.48 -1.57 -8.18
C ASP A 27 -28.66 -2.82 -7.83
N GLY A 28 -27.56 -2.63 -7.09
CA GLY A 28 -26.63 -3.68 -6.69
C GLY A 28 -25.63 -4.15 -7.75
N LYS A 29 -25.54 -3.50 -8.93
CA LYS A 29 -24.72 -3.97 -10.05
C LYS A 29 -23.38 -3.22 -10.16
N ASN A 30 -22.32 -3.95 -10.53
CA ASN A 30 -21.04 -3.43 -11.04
C ASN A 30 -20.11 -2.65 -10.08
N MET A 31 -20.46 -2.38 -8.81
CA MET A 31 -19.51 -1.82 -7.84
C MET A 31 -18.78 -2.88 -7.01
N PRO A 32 -17.50 -2.64 -6.66
CA PRO A 32 -16.74 -3.52 -5.78
C PRO A 32 -17.32 -3.52 -4.37
N THR A 33 -17.75 -4.68 -3.87
CA THR A 33 -18.41 -4.79 -2.55
C THR A 33 -17.48 -4.61 -1.34
N SER A 34 -16.20 -4.32 -1.56
CA SER A 34 -15.21 -4.08 -0.49
C SER A 34 -14.02 -3.26 -0.96
N TYR A 35 -13.31 -2.67 0.00
CA TYR A 35 -12.04 -1.96 -0.15
C TYR A 35 -11.03 -2.81 -0.90
N TYR A 36 -10.93 -4.10 -0.57
CA TYR A 36 -9.99 -5.01 -1.21
C TYR A 36 -10.33 -5.25 -2.68
N LYS A 37 -11.62 -5.51 -2.99
CA LYS A 37 -12.07 -5.65 -4.38
C LYS A 37 -11.85 -4.36 -5.17
N ALA A 38 -12.17 -3.21 -4.59
CA ALA A 38 -11.93 -1.91 -5.21
C ALA A 38 -10.44 -1.68 -5.50
N LYS A 39 -9.56 -1.98 -4.53
CA LYS A 39 -8.11 -1.89 -4.70
C LYS A 39 -7.60 -2.86 -5.76
N LYS A 40 -8.16 -4.07 -5.83
CA LYS A 40 -7.82 -5.06 -6.87
C LYS A 40 -8.18 -4.56 -8.26
N ILE A 41 -9.39 -4.05 -8.47
CA ILE A 41 -9.82 -3.47 -9.75
C ILE A 41 -8.88 -2.32 -10.17
N LEU A 42 -8.53 -1.41 -9.25
CA LEU A 42 -7.59 -0.34 -9.55
C LEU A 42 -6.22 -0.89 -10.01
N ARG A 43 -5.70 -1.91 -9.33
CA ARG A 43 -4.45 -2.57 -9.74
C ARG A 43 -4.59 -3.23 -11.12
N ASP A 44 -5.71 -3.92 -11.37
CA ASP A 44 -5.97 -4.61 -12.63
C ASP A 44 -6.13 -3.61 -13.80
N LEU A 45 -6.59 -2.38 -13.52
CA LEU A 45 -6.61 -1.24 -14.45
C LEU A 45 -5.27 -0.50 -14.60
N GLY A 46 -4.23 -0.90 -13.87
CA GLY A 46 -2.89 -0.27 -13.94
C GLY A 46 -2.71 0.94 -13.02
N LEU A 47 -3.73 1.25 -12.21
CA LEU A 47 -3.71 2.30 -11.20
C LEU A 47 -3.21 1.77 -9.83
N GLY A 48 -2.50 0.65 -9.85
CA GLY A 48 -1.86 0.06 -8.67
C GLY A 48 -0.41 0.53 -8.52
N TYR A 49 0.15 0.31 -7.33
CA TYR A 49 1.57 0.51 -7.07
C TYR A 49 2.13 -0.64 -6.24
N GLU A 50 3.43 -0.85 -6.37
CA GLU A 50 4.25 -1.73 -5.55
C GLU A 50 5.00 -0.88 -4.53
N ALA A 51 4.97 -1.29 -3.26
CA ALA A 51 5.71 -0.63 -2.20
C ALA A 51 7.10 -1.26 -2.10
N ILE A 52 8.14 -0.49 -2.43
CA ILE A 52 9.54 -0.94 -2.34
C ILE A 52 10.20 -0.23 -1.15
N HIS A 53 10.83 -0.99 -0.26
CA HIS A 53 11.54 -0.40 0.87
C HIS A 53 12.85 0.24 0.38
N VAL A 54 13.17 1.42 0.90
CA VAL A 54 14.35 2.19 0.49
C VAL A 54 15.22 2.47 1.69
N CYS A 55 16.53 2.49 1.49
CA CYS A 55 17.46 3.05 2.46
C CYS A 55 17.00 4.45 2.87
N ARG A 56 17.16 4.81 4.15
CA ARG A 56 16.84 6.15 4.65
C ARG A 56 17.53 7.26 3.83
N HIS A 57 18.76 7.00 3.39
CA HIS A 57 19.59 7.90 2.59
C HIS A 57 19.57 7.57 1.09
N ASP A 58 18.58 6.82 0.61
CA ASP A 58 18.39 6.48 -0.82
C ASP A 58 19.55 5.73 -1.48
N CYS A 59 20.49 5.17 -0.71
CA CYS A 59 21.66 4.48 -1.27
C CYS A 59 21.28 3.21 -2.07
N ILE A 60 20.26 2.48 -1.60
CA ILE A 60 19.78 1.24 -2.23
C ILE A 60 18.26 1.11 -2.08
N LEU A 61 17.68 0.32 -2.99
CA LEU A 61 16.38 -0.30 -2.80
C LEU A 61 16.59 -1.66 -2.13
N PHE A 62 15.80 -1.98 -1.10
CA PHE A 62 15.75 -3.34 -0.53
C PHE A 62 14.89 -4.24 -1.43
N TRP A 63 15.40 -4.48 -2.62
CA TRP A 63 14.76 -5.24 -3.70
C TRP A 63 15.80 -6.14 -4.38
N LYS A 64 15.34 -7.22 -5.04
CA LYS A 64 16.19 -8.21 -5.72
C LYS A 64 17.38 -8.67 -4.85
N GLU A 65 18.61 -8.38 -5.25
CA GLU A 65 19.86 -8.75 -4.53
C GLU A 65 19.99 -8.17 -3.11
N HIS A 66 19.11 -7.24 -2.73
CA HIS A 66 19.05 -6.64 -1.39
C HIS A 66 17.72 -6.92 -0.68
N ALA A 67 16.88 -7.82 -1.20
CA ALA A 67 15.55 -8.10 -0.67
C ALA A 67 15.57 -8.62 0.77
N ASP A 68 16.57 -9.44 1.12
CA ASP A 68 16.70 -10.08 2.44
C ASP A 68 17.61 -9.31 3.40
N LYS A 69 18.13 -8.14 2.99
CA LYS A 69 18.98 -7.32 3.85
C LYS A 69 18.12 -6.48 4.80
N ASP A 70 18.54 -6.44 6.07
CA ASP A 70 17.94 -5.57 7.08
C ASP A 70 18.76 -4.29 7.34
N LYS A 71 19.92 -4.15 6.71
CA LYS A 71 20.76 -2.96 6.74
C LYS A 71 21.28 -2.60 5.37
N CYS A 72 21.49 -1.31 5.14
CA CYS A 72 22.10 -0.79 3.94
C CYS A 72 23.58 -1.21 3.88
N PRO A 73 24.05 -1.87 2.80
CA PRO A 73 25.46 -2.25 2.68
C PRO A 73 26.40 -1.06 2.43
N ILE A 74 25.86 0.14 2.14
CA ILE A 74 26.65 1.35 1.84
C ILE A 74 26.79 2.24 3.08
N CYS A 75 25.71 2.46 3.83
CA CYS A 75 25.69 3.42 4.95
C CYS A 75 25.30 2.81 6.30
N ASP A 76 25.18 1.49 6.41
CA ASP A 76 24.78 0.70 7.60
C ASP A 76 23.40 1.05 8.23
N GLU A 77 22.64 1.98 7.62
CA GLU A 77 21.31 2.33 8.12
C GLU A 77 20.36 1.13 8.10
N PRO A 78 19.57 0.93 9.17
CA PRO A 78 18.60 -0.15 9.24
C PRO A 78 17.46 0.06 8.23
N ARG A 79 16.94 -1.04 7.70
CA ARG A 79 15.76 -1.06 6.84
C ARG A 79 14.49 -0.60 7.56
N TYR A 80 14.38 -0.93 8.85
CA TYR A 80 13.20 -0.69 9.66
C TYR A 80 13.44 0.38 10.74
N LYS A 81 12.36 1.02 11.18
CA LYS A 81 12.32 1.93 12.32
C LYS A 81 12.46 1.15 13.62
N ASN A 82 13.17 1.72 14.59
CA ASN A 82 13.22 1.16 15.93
C ASN A 82 11.85 1.31 16.59
N THR A 83 11.18 0.19 16.84
CA THR A 83 9.88 0.14 17.53
C THR A 83 10.01 -0.30 18.99
N ASN A 84 11.22 -0.28 19.56
CA ASN A 84 11.53 -0.74 20.92
C ASN A 84 11.01 -2.16 21.19
N GLY A 85 11.07 -3.04 20.17
CA GLY A 85 10.62 -4.43 20.25
C GLY A 85 9.09 -4.62 20.29
N LYS A 86 8.29 -3.56 20.09
CA LYS A 86 6.83 -3.63 20.14
C LYS A 86 6.22 -3.35 18.76
N GLY A 87 5.39 -4.28 18.28
CA GLY A 87 4.57 -4.08 17.07
C GLY A 87 5.24 -4.50 15.76
N LYS A 88 4.62 -4.10 14.64
CA LYS A 88 5.04 -4.49 13.30
C LYS A 88 6.33 -3.78 12.89
N LEU A 89 7.15 -4.45 12.08
CA LEU A 89 8.30 -3.82 11.43
C LEU A 89 7.81 -2.75 10.45
N ILE A 90 8.24 -1.52 10.66
CA ILE A 90 7.87 -0.36 9.83
C ILE A 90 9.12 0.05 9.05
N PRO A 91 9.12 0.03 7.70
CA PRO A 91 10.25 0.49 6.92
C PRO A 91 10.60 1.95 7.21
N GLN A 92 11.88 2.31 7.14
CA GLN A 92 12.33 3.70 7.27
C GLN A 92 11.72 4.59 6.19
N LYS A 93 11.80 4.13 4.94
CA LYS A 93 11.30 4.82 3.75
C LYS A 93 10.71 3.81 2.75
N VAL A 94 9.67 4.22 2.05
CA VAL A 94 8.98 3.41 1.03
C VAL A 94 8.85 4.23 -0.25
N LEU A 95 9.25 3.63 -1.37
CA LEU A 95 9.01 4.11 -2.72
C LEU A 95 7.74 3.44 -3.26
N CYS A 96 6.85 4.24 -3.84
CA CYS A 96 5.70 3.75 -4.59
C CYS A 96 6.11 3.56 -6.05
N HIS A 97 6.38 2.33 -6.46
CA HIS A 97 6.71 1.98 -7.84
C HIS A 97 5.43 1.68 -8.63
N PHE A 98 5.25 2.34 -9.77
CA PHE A 98 4.17 2.06 -10.70
C PHE A 98 4.73 1.18 -11.82
N PRO A 99 4.45 -0.14 -11.83
CA PRO A 99 4.97 -1.01 -12.86
C PRO A 99 4.36 -0.62 -14.21
N LEU A 100 5.22 -0.51 -15.22
CA LEU A 100 4.78 -0.33 -16.59
C LEU A 100 4.09 -1.62 -17.03
N LYS A 101 2.79 -1.54 -17.29
CA LYS A 101 2.09 -2.61 -17.99
C LYS A 101 2.46 -2.52 -19.48
N PRO A 102 2.68 -3.65 -20.16
CA PRO A 102 2.77 -3.69 -21.62
C PRO A 102 1.56 -3.03 -22.29
#